data_AF-A0A7X8G919-F1
#
_entry.id   AF-A0A7X8G919-F1
#
_cell.length_a   1.000
_cell.length_b   1.000
_cell.length_c   1.000
_cell.angle_alpha   90.00
_cell.angle_beta   90.00
_cell.angle_gamma   90.00
#
_symmetry.space_group_name_H-M   'P 1'
#
loop_
_entity.id
_entity.type
_entity.pdbx_description
1 polymer ?
#
loop_
_entity_poly.entity_id
_entity_poly.type
_entity_poly.pdbx_seq_one_letter_code
_entity_poly.pdbx_strand_id
1 'polypeptide(L)'
;METYKGKNILYSLGNFCYGGSPNPSDKDTIIYQHILTINTELGEIINSDYKIVPALISSDPSKNNYQPVIATGKEKDRIMEKFLKLSETMD
;
A
#
# COMPACT_ATOMS: atom_id res chain seq x y z
N MET A 1 8.13 6.13 -2.86
CA MET A 1 7.87 5.42 -4.12
C MET A 1 8.77 6.06 -5.12
N GLU A 2 9.67 5.29 -5.70
CA GLU A 2 10.68 5.81 -6.62
C GLU A 2 10.34 5.31 -8.03
N THR A 3 10.64 6.11 -9.04
CA THR A 3 10.59 5.66 -10.44
C THR A 3 12.00 5.58 -11.01
N TYR A 4 12.51 4.37 -11.19
CA TYR A 4 13.81 4.12 -11.80
C TYR A 4 13.63 3.55 -13.21
N LYS A 5 14.18 4.24 -14.23
CA LYS A 5 14.06 3.84 -15.66
C LYS A 5 12.61 3.55 -16.10
N GLY A 6 11.66 4.35 -15.64
CA GLY A 6 10.23 4.18 -15.93
C GLY A 6 9.59 2.97 -15.26
N LYS A 7 10.24 2.37 -14.26
CA LYS A 7 9.72 1.29 -13.44
C LYS A 7 9.53 1.78 -12.01
N ASN A 8 8.37 1.50 -11.45
CA ASN A 8 8.07 1.82 -10.06
C ASN A 8 8.81 0.87 -9.14
N ILE A 9 9.62 1.42 -8.24
CA ILE A 9 10.19 0.69 -7.12
C ILE A 9 9.41 1.10 -5.86
N LEU A 10 8.83 0.08 -5.24
CA LEU A 10 7.94 0.24 -4.11
C LEU A 10 8.62 -0.25 -2.84
N TYR A 11 8.63 0.61 -1.84
CA TYR A 11 9.17 0.34 -0.53
C TYR A 11 8.09 0.54 0.52
N SER A 12 8.33 -0.01 1.71
CA SER A 12 7.56 0.32 2.92
C SER A 12 6.05 0.07 2.79
N LEU A 13 5.65 -0.98 2.06
CA LEU A 13 4.25 -1.39 1.90
C LEU A 13 3.52 -1.70 3.22
N GLY A 14 4.28 -1.90 4.30
CA GLY A 14 3.76 -2.46 5.54
C GLY A 14 3.42 -3.95 5.37
N ASN A 15 3.21 -4.62 6.49
CA ASN A 15 2.66 -5.97 6.44
C ASN A 15 1.17 -5.88 6.12
N PHE A 16 0.63 -6.77 5.29
CA PHE A 16 -0.82 -6.84 5.07
C PHE A 16 -1.50 -7.57 6.23
N CYS A 17 -1.06 -8.79 6.53
CA CYS A 17 -1.36 -9.52 7.76
C CYS A 17 -0.08 -9.68 8.57
N TYR A 18 -0.04 -9.13 9.78
CA TYR A 18 1.18 -9.15 10.61
C TYR A 18 1.04 -10.12 11.78
N GLY A 19 1.88 -11.16 11.81
CA GLY A 19 1.90 -12.17 12.88
C GLY A 19 2.88 -11.88 14.02
N GLY A 20 3.79 -10.92 13.85
CA GLY A 20 4.96 -10.73 14.72
C GLY A 20 4.69 -9.97 16.03
N SER A 21 3.50 -9.38 16.20
CA SER A 21 3.10 -8.73 17.45
C SER A 21 1.60 -8.86 17.68
N PRO A 22 1.17 -9.17 18.92
CA PRO A 22 -0.24 -9.25 19.29
C PRO A 22 -0.91 -7.87 19.38
N ASN A 23 -0.14 -6.78 19.45
CA ASN A 23 -0.67 -5.41 19.37
C ASN A 23 0.39 -4.43 18.82
N PRO A 24 0.52 -4.32 17.49
CA PRO A 24 1.38 -3.33 16.85
C PRO A 24 0.97 -1.90 17.23
N SER A 25 1.96 -1.07 17.57
CA SER A 25 1.76 0.37 17.80
C SER A 25 1.36 1.08 16.50
N ASP A 26 1.97 0.69 15.39
CA ASP A 26 1.60 1.12 14.05
C ASP A 26 0.73 0.06 13.37
N LYS A 27 -0.51 0.44 13.05
CA LYS A 27 -1.47 -0.43 12.36
C LYS A 27 -1.64 -0.05 10.89
N ASP A 28 -0.97 1.01 10.43
CA ASP A 28 -1.10 1.53 9.09
C ASP A 28 -0.42 0.60 8.07
N THR A 29 -1.08 0.38 6.95
CA THR A 29 -0.52 -0.37 5.83
C THR A 29 -1.14 0.14 4.52
N ILE A 30 -0.61 -0.30 3.39
CA ILE A 30 -1.19 0.01 2.09
C ILE A 30 -1.29 -1.26 1.24
N ILE A 31 -2.30 -1.30 0.37
CA ILE A 31 -2.39 -2.29 -0.70
C ILE A 31 -1.99 -1.57 -1.99
N TYR A 32 -0.93 -2.05 -2.62
CA TYR A 32 -0.55 -1.61 -3.96
C TYR A 32 -1.20 -2.51 -5.00
N GLN A 33 -1.93 -1.90 -5.93
CA GLN A 33 -2.51 -2.58 -7.07
C GLN A 33 -1.77 -2.12 -8.33
N HIS A 34 -0.98 -3.01 -8.92
CA HIS A 34 -0.38 -2.79 -10.25
C HIS A 34 -1.41 -3.12 -11.32
N ILE A 35 -1.72 -2.17 -12.20
CA ILE A 35 -2.70 -2.34 -13.26
C ILE A 35 -1.95 -2.41 -14.59
N LEU A 36 -2.04 -3.54 -15.28
CA LEU A 36 -1.47 -3.73 -16.61
C LEU A 36 -2.58 -3.77 -17.65
N THR A 37 -2.44 -2.97 -18.70
CA THR A 37 -3.29 -3.08 -19.89
C THR A 37 -2.53 -3.84 -20.95
N ILE A 38 -3.10 -4.97 -21.40
CA ILE A 38 -2.48 -5.88 -22.35
C ILE A 38 -3.26 -5.78 -23.67
N ASN A 39 -2.54 -5.60 -24.78
CA ASN A 39 -3.08 -5.85 -26.11
C ASN A 39 -3.01 -7.36 -26.37
N THR A 40 -4.17 -8.01 -26.42
CA THR A 40 -4.26 -9.47 -26.57
C THR A 40 -3.91 -9.97 -27.97
N GLU A 41 -3.96 -9.12 -29.00
CA GLU A 41 -3.62 -9.48 -30.37
C GLU A 41 -2.09 -9.51 -30.58
N LEU A 42 -1.39 -8.54 -30.00
CA LEU A 42 0.07 -8.44 -30.07
C LEU A 42 0.78 -9.22 -28.94
N GLY A 43 0.07 -9.54 -27.85
CA GLY A 43 0.65 -10.17 -26.67
C GLY A 43 1.53 -9.23 -25.84
N GLU A 44 1.32 -7.91 -25.95
CA GLU A 44 2.18 -6.88 -25.38
C GLU A 44 1.46 -6.04 -24.31
N ILE A 45 2.22 -5.55 -23.33
CA ILE A 45 1.74 -4.56 -22.35
C ILE A 45 1.76 -3.18 -23.02
N ILE A 46 0.61 -2.55 -23.15
CA ILE A 46 0.46 -1.22 -23.77
C ILE A 46 0.30 -0.09 -22.74
N ASN A 47 -0.03 -0.43 -21.49
CA ASN A 47 -0.08 0.54 -20.40
C ASN A 47 0.24 -0.13 -19.05
N SER A 48 0.81 0.64 -18.14
CA SER A 48 1.14 0.23 -16.77
C SER A 48 0.81 1.38 -15.83
N ASP A 49 -0.17 1.17 -14.97
CA ASP A 49 -0.66 2.13 -13.98
C ASP A 49 -0.69 1.49 -12.59
N TYR A 50 -1.06 2.26 -11.57
CA TYR A 50 -1.17 1.75 -10.22
C TYR A 50 -2.22 2.48 -9.38
N LYS A 51 -2.64 1.81 -8.31
CA LYS A 51 -3.50 2.39 -7.27
C LYS A 51 -2.95 2.06 -5.88
N ILE A 52 -2.90 3.08 -5.03
CA ILE A 52 -2.64 2.91 -3.59
C ILE A 52 -3.97 2.87 -2.86
N VAL A 53 -4.19 1.82 -2.07
CA VAL A 53 -5.36 1.67 -1.21
C VAL A 53 -4.92 1.65 0.25
N PRO A 54 -5.13 2.74 1.00
CA PRO A 54 -4.86 2.78 2.43
C PRO A 54 -5.66 1.73 3.20
N ALA A 55 -4.99 1.05 4.13
CA ALA A 55 -5.60 0.00 4.94
C ALA A 55 -4.97 -0.03 6.35
N LEU A 56 -5.61 -0.76 7.26
CA LEU A 56 -5.04 -1.11 8.56
C LEU A 56 -4.86 -2.62 8.64
N ILE A 57 -3.83 -3.08 9.34
CA ILE A 57 -3.58 -4.51 9.60
C ILE A 57 -4.57 -5.10 10.63
N SER A 58 -5.23 -4.24 11.40
CA SER A 58 -6.25 -4.59 12.40
C SER A 58 -7.25 -3.44 12.52
N SER A 59 -8.53 -3.76 12.63
CA SER A 59 -9.60 -2.80 12.93
C SER A 59 -9.75 -2.52 14.44
N ASP A 60 -9.11 -3.30 15.30
CA ASP A 60 -9.17 -3.13 16.75
C ASP A 60 -7.98 -2.28 17.22
N PRO A 61 -8.19 -1.13 17.90
CA PRO A 61 -7.08 -0.30 18.37
C PRO A 61 -6.29 -0.94 19.53
N SER A 62 -6.89 -1.83 20.30
CA SER A 62 -6.32 -2.46 21.50
C SER A 62 -5.53 -3.74 21.22
N LYS A 63 -5.69 -4.35 20.04
CA LYS A 63 -5.03 -5.61 19.67
C LYS A 63 -4.90 -5.79 18.16
N ASN A 64 -4.12 -6.78 17.78
CA ASN A 64 -4.08 -7.30 16.42
C ASN A 64 -5.14 -8.39 16.26
N ASN A 65 -6.23 -8.10 15.54
CA ASN A 65 -7.24 -9.10 15.23
C ASN A 65 -6.93 -9.90 13.95
N TYR A 66 -5.78 -9.64 13.32
CA TYR A 66 -5.31 -10.30 12.11
C TYR A 66 -6.29 -10.20 10.92
N GLN A 67 -7.10 -9.14 10.91
CA GLN A 67 -8.09 -8.88 9.86
C GLN A 67 -7.82 -7.49 9.28
N PRO A 68 -7.14 -7.42 8.13
CA PRO A 68 -6.89 -6.15 7.49
C PRO A 68 -8.21 -5.50 7.04
N VAL A 69 -8.28 -4.18 7.19
CA VAL A 69 -9.47 -3.40 6.85
C VAL A 69 -9.08 -2.22 5.98
N ILE A 70 -9.85 -1.97 4.91
CA ILE A 70 -9.63 -0.80 4.07
C ILE A 70 -9.96 0.46 4.88
N ALA A 71 -9.03 1.41 4.91
CA ALA A 71 -9.22 2.67 5.60
C ALA A 71 -10.18 3.57 4.79
N THR A 72 -11.01 4.33 5.50
CA THR A 72 -11.98 5.25 4.91
C THR A 72 -11.95 6.60 5.63
N GLY A 73 -12.50 7.64 5.00
CA GLY A 73 -12.55 9.00 5.56
C GLY A 73 -11.18 9.49 6.04
N LYS A 74 -11.14 10.07 7.24
CA LYS A 74 -9.92 10.69 7.80
C LYS A 74 -8.74 9.71 7.94
N GLU A 75 -9.00 8.44 8.24
CA GLU A 75 -7.93 7.45 8.39
C GLU A 75 -7.26 7.15 7.05
N LYS A 76 -8.05 7.08 5.96
CA LYS A 76 -7.51 6.93 4.61
C LYS A 76 -6.56 8.08 4.29
N ASP A 77 -6.99 9.31 4.55
CA ASP A 77 -6.23 10.51 4.22
C ASP A 77 -4.93 10.58 5.04
N ARG A 78 -5.00 10.28 6.35
CA ARG A 78 -3.85 10.23 7.26
C ARG A 78 -2.81 9.20 6.83
N ILE A 79 -3.24 7.99 6.46
CA ILE A 79 -2.34 6.91 6.02
C ILE A 79 -1.71 7.27 4.68
N MET A 80 -2.47 7.86 3.76
CA MET A 80 -1.95 8.30 2.47
C MET A 80 -0.88 9.41 2.63
N GLU A 81 -1.12 10.39 3.49
CA GLU A 81 -0.15 11.46 3.78
C GLU A 81 1.14 10.89 4.38
N LYS A 82 1.02 9.96 5.35
CA LYS A 82 2.17 9.25 5.93
C LYS A 82 2.96 8.50 4.86
N PHE A 83 2.28 7.78 3.96
CA PHE A 83 2.92 7.05 2.86
C PHE A 83 3.68 7.98 1.90
N LEU A 84 3.08 9.12 1.53
CA LEU A 84 3.71 10.11 0.66
C LEU A 84 4.94 10.72 1.33
N LYS A 85 4.84 11.10 2.60
CA LYS A 85 5.97 11.65 3.36
C LYS A 85 7.13 10.66 3.44
N LEU A 86 6.85 9.39 3.76
CA LEU A 86 7.86 8.33 3.78
C LEU A 86 8.47 8.13 2.40
N SER A 87 7.68 8.30 1.35
CA SER A 87 8.11 8.17 -0.04
C SER A 87 9.04 9.30 -0.51
N GLU A 88 8.80 10.54 -0.07
CA GLU A 88 9.64 11.70 -0.37
C GLU A 88 10.97 11.66 0.37
N THR A 89 10.97 11.15 1.61
CA THR A 89 12.20 11.05 2.43
C THR A 89 13.16 9.93 1.99
N MET A 90 12.86 9.21 0.91
CA MET A 90 13.72 8.15 0.38
C MET A 90 14.61 8.60 -0.79
N ASP A 91 14.49 9.86 -1.23
CA ASP A 91 15.41 10.53 -2.16
C ASP A 91 16.51 11.30 -1.38
#